data_AF-A0A944VJ10-F1
#
_entry.id   AF-A0A944VJ10-F1
#
_cell.length_a   1.000
_cell.length_b   1.000
_cell.length_c   1.000
_cell.angle_alpha   90.00
_cell.angle_beta   90.00
_cell.angle_gamma   90.00
#
_symmetry.space_group_name_H-M   'P 1'
#
loop_
_entity.id
_entity.type
_entity.pdbx_description
1 polymer ?
#
loop_
_entity_poly.entity_id
_entity_poly.type
_entity_poly.pdbx_seq_one_letter_code
_entity_poly.pdbx_strand_id
1 'polypeptide(L)'
;MTRQSISIICAIFFVMGTAQAKVFDTSQAAPLFGHPHIRSTNRPSWVGGDLFFVRGSSSHTPTSTRGDLYSTLFGEYDLAHLARSVVSVGLADTNPLSAEWSTAAEIQWNMAGRISMVGTSLGFHQSFGVLGDSSFIKKLSVGGSISVFKVREAVDLTLSSDARSSLRLGPGDEALLRTQQEAIHKLIDITSLSRSSIQASDLDLYIRFGSMLDYEYKVRMLDLGCSLGMLAPLAPNKPIENAAALALGGDGHWGTYLAFDAGAELKEDLRVGGMVRLSKRFAKAKRRRMILKEEPINFGTIIGDASVSPGLTTAVQLWLAFDAMRNGFGIEGIYTYVNHGKDSWTDKRATTGGVTPDLAKMKRWSDWRSEHATVLAFYDFGYESEEPSGLPRVSLSWDIPVNLMSPMRATRAHRVEFSVGASF
;
A
#
# COMPACT_ATOMS: atom_id res chain seq x y z
N MET A 1 29.54 -26.96 25.24
CA MET A 1 28.45 -25.96 25.23
C MET A 1 27.95 -25.75 26.65
N THR A 2 28.06 -24.53 27.17
CA THR A 2 27.67 -24.18 28.55
C THR A 2 26.25 -23.61 28.59
N ARG A 3 25.58 -23.70 29.75
CA ARG A 3 24.17 -23.27 29.92
C ARG A 3 23.91 -21.78 29.57
N GLN A 4 24.93 -20.93 29.60
CA GLN A 4 24.83 -19.52 29.18
C GLN A 4 24.43 -19.35 27.71
N SER A 5 24.87 -20.24 26.81
CA SER A 5 24.52 -20.17 25.38
C SER A 5 23.02 -20.33 25.12
N ILE A 6 22.32 -21.11 25.96
CA ILE A 6 20.86 -21.35 25.84
C ILE A 6 20.07 -20.14 26.35
N SER A 7 20.56 -19.46 27.40
CA SER A 7 19.93 -18.23 27.90
C SER A 7 20.03 -17.07 26.90
N ILE A 8 21.13 -16.95 26.15
CA ILE A 8 21.27 -15.97 25.08
C ILE A 8 20.29 -16.27 23.93
N ILE A 9 20.12 -17.53 23.54
CA ILE A 9 19.13 -17.92 22.53
C ILE A 9 17.70 -17.55 22.97
N CYS A 10 17.33 -17.78 24.24
CA CYS A 10 16.02 -17.38 24.75
C CYS A 10 15.85 -15.85 24.94
N ALA A 11 16.91 -15.10 25.19
CA ALA A 11 16.87 -13.63 25.22
C ALA A 11 16.74 -13.02 23.81
N ILE A 12 17.36 -13.64 22.81
CA ILE A 12 17.17 -13.31 21.38
C ILE A 12 15.71 -13.51 20.94
N PHE A 13 14.94 -14.37 21.62
CA PHE A 13 13.50 -14.52 21.39
C PHE A 13 12.61 -13.43 22.04
N PHE A 14 13.16 -12.44 22.74
CA PHE A 14 12.35 -11.43 23.45
C PHE A 14 12.70 -9.94 23.22
N VAL A 15 13.71 -9.61 22.42
CA VAL A 15 14.02 -8.20 22.07
C VAL A 15 14.33 -8.03 20.58
N MET A 16 13.42 -7.31 19.89
CA MET A 16 13.63 -6.57 18.63
C MET A 16 14.19 -7.33 17.41
N GLY A 17 13.34 -8.15 16.77
CA GLY A 17 13.54 -8.66 15.40
C GLY A 17 12.93 -7.72 14.35
N THR A 18 13.76 -7.11 13.51
CA THR A 18 13.44 -6.02 12.57
C THR A 18 14.34 -6.13 11.32
N ALA A 19 14.28 -5.28 10.26
CA ALA A 19 14.79 -5.42 8.84
C ALA A 19 13.85 -5.70 7.60
N GLN A 20 13.42 -4.63 6.89
CA GLN A 20 12.28 -4.47 5.93
C GLN A 20 12.26 -5.23 4.56
N ALA A 21 11.05 -5.69 4.18
CA ALA A 21 10.59 -5.92 2.79
C ALA A 21 9.06 -5.67 2.73
N LYS A 22 8.61 -4.53 2.20
CA LYS A 22 7.23 -4.05 2.42
C LYS A 22 6.25 -4.39 1.28
N VAL A 23 4.96 -4.27 1.57
CA VAL A 23 3.83 -4.74 0.74
C VAL A 23 3.47 -3.70 -0.33
N PHE A 24 4.10 -3.78 -1.51
CA PHE A 24 3.81 -2.87 -2.64
C PHE A 24 2.36 -2.96 -3.15
N ASP A 25 1.68 -4.10 -2.98
CA ASP A 25 0.29 -4.32 -3.44
C ASP A 25 -0.76 -3.42 -2.72
N THR A 26 -0.36 -2.71 -1.66
CA THR A 26 -1.25 -1.85 -0.84
C THR A 26 -1.47 -0.45 -1.44
N SER A 27 -0.73 -0.09 -2.49
CA SER A 27 -0.37 1.31 -2.76
C SER A 27 -1.34 2.15 -3.61
N GLN A 28 -2.63 1.79 -3.67
CA GLN A 28 -3.65 2.83 -3.92
C GLN A 28 -3.69 3.86 -2.77
N ALA A 29 -3.48 3.42 -1.53
CA ALA A 29 -3.80 4.20 -0.33
C ALA A 29 -2.59 4.81 0.40
N ALA A 30 -1.49 4.06 0.51
CA ALA A 30 -0.34 4.45 1.32
C ALA A 30 1.02 4.01 0.74
N PRO A 31 2.05 4.86 0.79
CA PRO A 31 3.42 4.54 0.40
C PRO A 31 4.11 3.73 1.50
N LEU A 32 3.74 2.46 1.67
CA LEU A 32 4.47 1.54 2.56
C LEU A 32 5.65 0.94 1.80
N PHE A 33 6.64 1.77 1.43
CA PHE A 33 7.84 1.33 0.72
C PHE A 33 8.96 0.98 1.69
N GLY A 34 9.68 -0.09 1.37
CA GLY A 34 10.93 -0.43 2.07
C GLY A 34 12.07 0.43 1.54
N HIS A 35 12.97 0.82 2.43
CA HIS A 35 14.26 1.41 2.03
C HIS A 35 15.23 0.26 1.73
N PRO A 36 16.07 0.37 0.69
CA PRO A 36 17.04 -0.65 0.38
C PRO A 36 18.08 -0.68 1.50
N HIS A 37 18.23 -1.82 2.17
CA HIS A 37 19.31 -1.95 3.13
C HIS A 37 20.61 -2.28 2.39
N ILE A 38 21.52 -1.31 2.41
CA ILE A 38 22.86 -1.45 1.85
C ILE A 38 23.67 -2.41 2.72
N ARG A 39 23.80 -3.66 2.25
CA ARG A 39 24.62 -4.69 2.88
C ARG A 39 26.10 -4.48 2.58
N SER A 40 26.95 -5.10 3.38
CA SER A 40 28.40 -5.17 3.14
C SER A 40 28.94 -6.52 3.57
N THR A 41 30.11 -6.91 3.07
CA THR A 41 30.77 -8.19 3.40
C THR A 41 30.94 -8.41 4.92
N ASN A 42 31.13 -7.32 5.68
CA ASN A 42 31.27 -7.33 7.15
C ASN A 42 29.95 -7.21 7.91
N ARG A 43 28.84 -6.88 7.24
CA ARG A 43 27.50 -6.72 7.84
C ARG A 43 26.43 -7.28 6.87
N PRO A 44 26.41 -8.60 6.62
CA PRO A 44 25.50 -9.22 5.66
C PRO A 44 24.07 -9.43 6.19
N SER A 45 23.85 -9.33 7.51
CA SER A 45 22.54 -9.45 8.16
C SER A 45 22.14 -8.11 8.78
N TRP A 46 20.85 -7.87 8.98
CA TRP A 46 20.42 -6.62 9.63
C TRP A 46 19.13 -6.73 10.40
N VAL A 47 18.95 -5.77 11.31
CA VAL A 47 17.80 -5.64 12.21
C VAL A 47 17.43 -4.16 12.35
N GLY A 48 16.49 -3.61 11.56
CA GLY A 48 15.98 -2.24 11.72
C GLY A 48 14.45 -2.05 11.68
N GLY A 49 13.92 -1.35 12.68
CA GLY A 49 12.49 -1.03 12.82
C GLY A 49 12.23 0.47 12.74
N ASP A 50 10.99 0.84 12.47
CA ASP A 50 10.64 2.24 12.17
C ASP A 50 9.33 2.71 12.81
N LEU A 51 9.24 4.03 12.99
CA LEU A 51 8.04 4.77 13.37
C LEU A 51 7.68 5.68 12.20
N PHE A 52 6.43 5.64 11.73
CA PHE A 52 6.02 6.41 10.56
C PHE A 52 4.69 7.13 10.73
N PHE A 53 4.57 8.25 10.02
CA PHE A 53 3.34 9.01 9.83
C PHE A 53 3.03 9.11 8.34
N VAL A 54 1.80 8.78 7.93
CA VAL A 54 1.30 8.96 6.55
C VAL A 54 0.17 9.98 6.55
N ARG A 55 0.12 10.85 5.55
CA ARG A 55 -1.03 11.73 5.29
C ARG A 55 -1.29 11.89 3.80
N GLY A 56 -2.50 11.56 3.36
CA GLY A 56 -3.01 11.80 2.01
C GLY A 56 -4.35 12.52 2.04
N SER A 57 -4.62 13.35 1.03
CA SER A 57 -5.90 14.06 0.86
C SER A 57 -6.27 14.37 -0.59
N SER A 58 -5.50 13.84 -1.53
CA SER A 58 -5.75 13.95 -2.97
C SER A 58 -5.08 12.77 -3.66
N SER A 59 -5.31 12.63 -4.96
CA SER A 59 -4.90 11.49 -5.77
C SER A 59 -4.43 11.95 -7.15
N HIS A 60 -3.81 11.04 -7.90
CA HIS A 60 -3.45 11.27 -9.31
C HIS A 60 -4.59 10.80 -10.22
N THR A 61 -5.12 11.72 -11.03
CA THR A 61 -6.09 11.40 -12.08
C THR A 61 -5.43 10.65 -13.24
N PRO A 62 -6.19 10.01 -14.16
CA PRO A 62 -5.63 9.43 -15.37
C PRO A 62 -4.92 10.44 -16.29
N THR A 63 -5.28 11.73 -16.20
CA THR A 63 -4.59 12.85 -16.87
C THR A 63 -3.43 13.42 -16.04
N SER A 64 -3.07 12.74 -14.94
CA SER A 64 -1.99 13.06 -14.00
C SER A 64 -2.16 14.38 -13.21
N THR A 65 -3.32 15.02 -13.31
CA THR A 65 -3.71 16.18 -12.49
C THR A 65 -4.01 15.77 -11.04
N ARG A 66 -4.15 16.77 -10.16
CA ARG A 66 -4.61 16.57 -8.78
C ARG A 66 -6.12 16.34 -8.78
N GLY A 67 -6.54 15.16 -8.35
CA GLY A 67 -7.95 14.83 -8.16
C GLY A 67 -8.34 14.74 -6.68
N ASP A 68 -9.64 14.77 -6.43
CA ASP A 68 -10.22 14.39 -5.13
C ASP A 68 -9.95 12.92 -4.84
N LEU A 69 -9.66 12.62 -3.57
CA LEU A 69 -9.11 11.32 -3.17
C LEU A 69 -10.02 10.16 -3.60
N TYR A 70 -11.30 10.15 -3.19
CA TYR A 70 -12.16 8.99 -3.40
C TYR A 70 -12.82 8.97 -4.78
N SER A 71 -13.15 10.12 -5.39
CA SER A 71 -13.71 10.14 -6.74
C SER A 71 -12.75 9.56 -7.77
N THR A 72 -11.47 9.93 -7.66
CA THR A 72 -10.41 9.42 -8.54
C THR A 72 -10.05 7.95 -8.28
N LEU A 73 -10.25 7.45 -7.06
CA LEU A 73 -9.99 6.03 -6.74
C LEU A 73 -11.16 5.11 -7.11
N PHE A 74 -12.41 5.56 -6.95
CA PHE A 74 -13.59 4.69 -6.99
C PHE A 74 -14.67 5.06 -8.01
N GLY A 75 -14.59 6.23 -8.64
CA GLY A 75 -15.63 6.79 -9.52
C GLY A 75 -16.35 7.98 -8.86
N GLU A 76 -17.00 8.81 -9.67
CA GLU A 76 -17.75 9.99 -9.21
C GLU A 76 -19.05 9.58 -8.50
N TYR A 77 -19.40 10.27 -7.43
CA TYR A 77 -20.62 9.99 -6.67
C TYR A 77 -21.78 10.76 -7.24
N ASP A 78 -22.77 10.03 -7.74
CA ASP A 78 -24.04 10.59 -8.17
C ASP A 78 -25.21 9.94 -7.42
N LEU A 79 -26.00 10.77 -6.74
CA LEU A 79 -27.09 10.31 -5.89
C LEU A 79 -28.29 9.78 -6.71
N ALA A 80 -28.55 10.35 -7.89
CA ALA A 80 -29.64 9.92 -8.76
C ALA A 80 -29.34 8.56 -9.40
N HIS A 81 -28.10 8.33 -9.84
CA HIS A 81 -27.67 7.02 -10.31
C HIS A 81 -27.73 5.96 -9.21
N LEU A 82 -27.28 6.28 -7.99
CA LEU A 82 -27.36 5.36 -6.85
C LEU A 82 -28.83 5.01 -6.49
N ALA A 83 -29.70 6.02 -6.41
CA ALA A 83 -31.12 5.81 -6.11
C ALA A 83 -31.83 4.94 -7.18
N ARG A 84 -31.55 5.17 -8.46
CA ARG A 84 -32.06 4.34 -9.57
C ARG A 84 -31.55 2.90 -9.50
N SER A 85 -30.32 2.67 -9.03
CA SER A 85 -29.78 1.32 -8.84
C SER A 85 -30.42 0.59 -7.66
N VAL A 86 -30.67 1.28 -6.53
CA VAL A 86 -31.38 0.73 -5.35
C VAL A 86 -32.74 0.14 -5.74
N VAL A 87 -33.52 0.84 -6.57
CA VAL A 87 -34.77 0.31 -7.13
C VAL A 87 -34.52 -0.87 -8.06
N SER A 88 -33.48 -0.78 -8.90
CA SER A 88 -33.14 -1.84 -9.89
C SER A 88 -32.67 -3.15 -9.26
N VAL A 89 -32.16 -3.13 -8.01
CA VAL A 89 -31.83 -4.34 -7.24
C VAL A 89 -32.97 -4.84 -6.35
N GLY A 90 -34.11 -4.15 -6.32
CA GLY A 90 -35.26 -4.49 -5.46
C GLY A 90 -35.04 -4.18 -3.97
N LEU A 91 -34.14 -3.24 -3.63
CA LEU A 91 -33.96 -2.76 -2.25
C LEU A 91 -34.99 -1.69 -1.84
N ALA A 92 -35.72 -1.13 -2.81
CA ALA A 92 -36.87 -0.26 -2.58
C ALA A 92 -37.88 -0.40 -3.74
N ASP A 93 -39.17 -0.40 -3.42
CA ASP A 93 -40.26 -0.50 -4.42
C ASP A 93 -40.39 0.76 -5.30
N THR A 94 -39.92 1.90 -4.79
CA THR A 94 -39.99 3.21 -5.45
C THR A 94 -38.68 3.98 -5.27
N ASN A 95 -38.45 5.01 -6.08
CA ASN A 95 -37.25 5.84 -5.97
C ASN A 95 -37.24 6.56 -4.60
N PRO A 96 -36.20 6.37 -3.76
CA PRO A 96 -36.12 7.00 -2.43
C PRO A 96 -35.88 8.52 -2.45
N LEU A 97 -35.64 9.12 -3.63
CA LEU A 97 -35.61 10.57 -3.81
C LEU A 97 -37.02 11.17 -3.88
N SER A 98 -37.16 12.45 -3.53
CA SER A 98 -38.43 13.18 -3.75
C SER A 98 -38.84 13.17 -5.23
N ALA A 99 -40.14 13.31 -5.51
CA ALA A 99 -40.65 13.31 -6.89
C ALA A 99 -39.90 14.31 -7.80
N GLU A 100 -39.61 15.50 -7.26
CA GLU A 100 -38.87 16.59 -7.93
C GLU A 100 -37.46 16.17 -8.38
N TRP A 101 -36.72 15.41 -7.56
CA TRP A 101 -35.35 14.97 -7.86
C TRP A 101 -35.27 13.56 -8.44
N SER A 102 -36.35 12.78 -8.35
CA SER A 102 -36.43 11.41 -8.88
C SER A 102 -36.24 11.33 -10.39
N THR A 103 -36.54 12.43 -11.09
CA THR A 103 -36.40 12.60 -12.55
C THR A 103 -35.10 13.29 -12.96
N ALA A 104 -34.30 13.79 -12.00
CA ALA A 104 -33.02 14.44 -12.30
C ALA A 104 -32.07 13.46 -13.01
N ALA A 105 -31.44 13.93 -14.09
CA ALA A 105 -30.43 13.14 -14.78
C ALA A 105 -29.27 12.80 -13.82
N GLU A 106 -28.74 13.81 -13.14
CA GLU A 106 -27.58 13.72 -12.26
C GLU A 106 -27.77 14.60 -11.01
N ILE A 107 -27.22 14.14 -9.89
CA ILE A 107 -27.09 14.83 -8.60
C ILE A 107 -25.68 14.51 -8.07
N GLN A 108 -24.68 15.18 -8.64
CA GLN A 108 -23.27 14.92 -8.36
C GLN A 108 -22.80 15.49 -7.01
N TRP A 109 -22.09 14.67 -6.24
CA TRP A 109 -21.39 15.07 -5.01
C TRP A 109 -19.88 14.87 -5.15
N ASN A 110 -19.12 15.87 -4.73
CA ASN A 110 -17.67 15.79 -4.63
C ASN A 110 -17.30 14.86 -3.46
N MET A 111 -16.45 13.87 -3.74
CA MET A 111 -15.93 12.91 -2.75
C MET A 111 -14.52 13.29 -2.29
N ALA A 112 -14.44 14.41 -1.58
CA ALA A 112 -13.22 14.81 -0.89
C ALA A 112 -12.86 13.75 0.15
N GLY A 113 -11.57 13.56 0.42
CA GLY A 113 -11.16 12.51 1.34
C GLY A 113 -9.86 12.78 2.06
N ARG A 114 -9.68 12.09 3.19
CA ARG A 114 -8.48 12.17 4.01
C ARG A 114 -8.11 10.79 4.52
N ILE A 115 -6.84 10.44 4.37
CA ILE A 115 -6.21 9.28 4.97
C ILE A 115 -5.08 9.76 5.87
N SER A 116 -5.00 9.22 7.08
CA SER A 116 -3.85 9.43 7.97
C SER A 116 -3.50 8.15 8.70
N MET A 117 -2.21 7.88 8.85
CA MET A 117 -1.70 6.73 9.59
C MET A 117 -0.62 7.16 10.56
N VAL A 118 -0.59 6.53 11.73
CA VAL A 118 0.57 6.52 12.63
C VAL A 118 0.84 5.06 12.93
N GLY A 119 2.08 4.61 12.78
CA GLY A 119 2.42 3.21 12.98
C GLY A 119 3.89 2.94 13.17
N THR A 120 4.19 1.66 13.23
CA THR A 120 5.54 1.10 13.31
C THR A 120 5.68 -0.09 12.36
N SER A 121 6.88 -0.32 11.84
CA SER A 121 7.22 -1.51 11.07
C SER A 121 8.44 -2.24 11.65
N LEU A 122 8.45 -3.56 11.49
CA LEU A 122 9.39 -4.55 12.02
C LEU A 122 9.57 -5.70 11.00
N GLY A 123 10.25 -6.78 11.41
CA GLY A 123 10.62 -7.97 10.62
C GLY A 123 11.86 -7.76 9.75
N PHE A 124 12.57 -8.83 9.34
CA PHE A 124 14.03 -9.03 9.38
C PHE A 124 14.80 -9.55 8.14
N HIS A 125 16.15 -9.61 8.20
CA HIS A 125 17.04 -10.23 7.19
C HIS A 125 18.27 -10.92 7.84
N GLN A 126 18.39 -12.24 7.68
CA GLN A 126 19.50 -13.05 8.14
C GLN A 126 20.24 -13.68 6.94
N SER A 127 21.54 -13.42 6.83
CA SER A 127 22.41 -14.15 5.90
C SER A 127 22.98 -15.41 6.55
N PHE A 128 23.06 -16.51 5.81
CA PHE A 128 23.72 -17.73 6.26
C PHE A 128 25.21 -17.80 5.88
N GLY A 129 25.77 -16.70 5.33
CA GLY A 129 27.18 -16.53 4.94
C GLY A 129 28.22 -17.05 5.92
N VAL A 130 27.96 -16.89 7.22
CA VAL A 130 28.89 -17.20 8.32
C VAL A 130 28.79 -18.66 8.80
N LEU A 131 27.71 -19.37 8.47
CA LEU A 131 27.32 -20.63 9.13
C LEU A 131 27.62 -21.91 8.33
N GLY A 132 28.16 -21.83 7.12
CA GLY A 132 28.41 -23.03 6.31
C GLY A 132 29.59 -22.90 5.36
N ASP A 133 30.42 -23.94 5.30
CA ASP A 133 31.53 -24.05 4.34
C ASP A 133 31.07 -24.24 2.89
N SER A 134 29.83 -24.70 2.68
CA SER A 134 29.32 -24.93 1.33
C SER A 134 29.04 -23.61 0.59
N SER A 135 29.51 -23.53 -0.65
CA SER A 135 29.33 -22.37 -1.54
C SER A 135 27.87 -22.02 -1.85
N PHE A 136 26.94 -22.95 -1.59
CA PHE A 136 25.50 -22.74 -1.70
C PHE A 136 24.93 -22.02 -0.46
N ILE A 137 25.23 -22.49 0.76
CA ILE A 137 24.69 -21.90 2.00
C ILE A 137 25.16 -20.45 2.13
N LYS A 138 26.41 -20.14 1.74
CA LYS A 138 26.94 -18.77 1.80
C LYS A 138 26.15 -17.74 0.98
N LYS A 139 25.40 -18.19 -0.01
CA LYS A 139 24.58 -17.34 -0.91
C LYS A 139 23.12 -17.24 -0.47
N LEU A 140 22.72 -18.01 0.55
CA LEU A 140 21.36 -18.07 1.05
C LEU A 140 21.14 -17.06 2.18
N SER A 141 19.98 -16.42 2.14
CA SER A 141 19.49 -15.51 3.19
C SER A 141 17.97 -15.63 3.30
N VAL A 142 17.42 -15.29 4.47
CA VAL A 142 15.98 -15.28 4.75
C VAL A 142 15.58 -13.95 5.34
N GLY A 143 14.31 -13.58 5.18
CA GLY A 143 13.78 -12.40 5.83
C GLY A 143 12.26 -12.29 5.76
N GLY A 144 11.74 -11.11 6.12
CA GLY A 144 10.32 -10.79 6.00
C GLY A 144 9.84 -9.72 6.97
N SER A 145 8.83 -8.92 6.61
CA SER A 145 8.42 -7.75 7.40
C SER A 145 6.93 -7.68 7.75
N ILE A 146 6.61 -6.91 8.80
CA ILE A 146 5.26 -6.65 9.27
C ILE A 146 5.16 -5.22 9.83
N SER A 147 4.00 -4.59 9.65
CA SER A 147 3.70 -3.26 10.19
C SER A 147 2.47 -3.32 11.09
N VAL A 148 2.39 -2.45 12.10
CA VAL A 148 1.17 -2.22 12.88
C VAL A 148 0.92 -0.72 12.94
N PHE A 149 -0.27 -0.30 12.52
CA PHE A 149 -0.62 1.11 12.41
C PHE A 149 -2.06 1.40 12.83
N LYS A 150 -2.25 2.58 13.41
CA LYS A 150 -3.57 3.20 13.56
C LYS A 150 -3.85 4.01 12.30
N VAL A 151 -4.87 3.62 11.56
CA VAL A 151 -5.39 4.35 10.40
C VAL A 151 -6.64 5.14 10.77
N ARG A 152 -6.77 6.33 10.17
CA ARG A 152 -8.02 7.09 10.07
C ARG A 152 -8.31 7.41 8.61
N GLU A 153 -9.49 7.06 8.17
CA GLU A 153 -10.04 7.27 6.82
C GLU A 153 -11.31 8.10 6.94
N ALA A 154 -11.51 9.06 6.06
CA ALA A 154 -12.74 9.85 5.99
C ALA A 154 -13.04 10.27 4.55
N VAL A 155 -14.31 10.14 4.18
CA VAL A 155 -14.94 10.72 2.99
C VAL A 155 -15.82 11.87 3.45
N ASP A 156 -15.69 13.01 2.80
CA ASP A 156 -16.57 14.16 2.96
C ASP A 156 -17.39 14.32 1.68
N LEU A 157 -18.72 14.23 1.80
CA LEU A 157 -19.65 14.38 0.70
C LEU A 157 -20.22 15.80 0.70
N THR A 158 -19.78 16.58 -0.28
CA THR A 158 -20.24 17.95 -0.52
C THR A 158 -20.96 18.00 -1.86
N LEU A 159 -22.16 18.60 -1.90
CA LEU A 159 -22.92 18.72 -3.13
C LEU A 159 -22.17 19.66 -4.09
N SER A 160 -22.03 19.26 -5.36
CA SER A 160 -21.31 20.06 -6.36
C SER A 160 -22.00 21.41 -6.63
N SER A 161 -21.22 22.41 -7.06
CA SER A 161 -21.76 23.69 -7.55
C SER A 161 -22.80 23.49 -8.64
N ASP A 162 -22.52 22.52 -9.52
CA ASP A 162 -23.26 22.30 -10.74
C ASP A 162 -24.61 21.65 -10.42
N ALA A 163 -24.63 20.64 -9.53
CA ALA A 163 -25.87 20.08 -8.99
C ALA A 163 -26.69 21.10 -8.18
N ARG A 164 -26.05 21.96 -7.37
CA ARG A 164 -26.76 23.07 -6.68
C ARG A 164 -27.44 24.01 -7.68
N SER A 165 -26.78 24.33 -8.79
CA SER A 165 -27.31 25.21 -9.83
C SER A 165 -28.42 24.58 -10.67
N SER A 166 -28.29 23.30 -11.03
CA SER A 166 -29.24 22.59 -11.90
C SER A 166 -30.54 22.24 -11.17
N LEU A 167 -30.46 21.87 -9.88
CA LEU A 167 -31.62 21.53 -9.05
C LEU A 167 -32.36 22.75 -8.50
N ARG A 168 -31.80 23.96 -8.62
CA ARG A 168 -32.38 25.23 -8.14
C ARG A 168 -32.80 25.21 -6.66
N LEU A 169 -31.93 24.62 -5.83
CA LEU A 169 -32.22 24.36 -4.41
C LEU A 169 -32.61 25.63 -3.64
N GLY A 170 -33.77 25.58 -2.98
CA GLY A 170 -34.25 26.57 -2.05
C GLY A 170 -33.72 26.39 -0.61
N PRO A 171 -34.14 27.25 0.33
CA PRO A 171 -33.73 27.17 1.72
C PRO A 171 -34.20 25.86 2.38
N GLY A 172 -33.26 24.99 2.73
CA GLY A 172 -33.52 23.70 3.40
C GLY A 172 -33.40 22.47 2.49
N ASP A 173 -33.45 22.64 1.17
CA ASP A 173 -33.45 21.52 0.23
C ASP A 173 -32.15 20.70 0.27
N GLU A 174 -31.00 21.33 0.50
CA GLU A 174 -29.73 20.60 0.67
C GLU A 174 -29.73 19.72 1.94
N ALA A 175 -30.43 20.12 3.00
CA ALA A 175 -30.60 19.30 4.20
C ALA A 175 -31.53 18.11 3.92
N LEU A 176 -32.61 18.32 3.17
CA LEU A 176 -33.51 17.24 2.72
C LEU A 176 -32.81 16.25 1.78
N LEU A 177 -32.01 16.74 0.82
CA LEU A 177 -31.14 15.91 -0.03
C LEU A 177 -30.16 15.08 0.80
N ARG A 178 -29.56 15.66 1.84
CA ARG A 178 -28.66 14.93 2.75
C ARG A 178 -29.39 13.85 3.54
N THR A 179 -30.60 14.12 4.04
CA THR A 179 -31.44 13.11 4.69
C THR A 179 -31.80 11.96 3.73
N GLN A 180 -32.11 12.25 2.46
CA GLN A 180 -32.37 11.22 1.45
C GLN A 180 -31.10 10.45 1.07
N GLN A 181 -29.94 11.10 0.99
CA GLN A 181 -28.64 10.44 0.83
C GLN A 181 -28.36 9.45 1.95
N GLU A 182 -28.57 9.84 3.21
CA GLU A 182 -28.40 8.97 4.38
C GLU A 182 -29.39 7.80 4.37
N ALA A 183 -30.65 8.03 3.97
CA ALA A 183 -31.64 6.97 3.78
C ALA A 183 -31.21 5.97 2.68
N ILE A 184 -30.70 6.45 1.55
CA ILE A 184 -30.14 5.63 0.47
C ILE A 184 -28.93 4.83 0.95
N HIS A 185 -28.01 5.44 1.70
CA HIS A 185 -26.84 4.77 2.29
C HIS A 185 -27.27 3.64 3.22
N LYS A 186 -28.31 3.86 4.04
CA LYS A 186 -28.88 2.83 4.92
C LYS A 186 -29.50 1.67 4.13
N LEU A 187 -30.19 1.92 3.02
CA LEU A 187 -30.75 0.87 2.16
C LEU A 187 -29.67 -0.03 1.57
N ILE A 188 -28.49 0.51 1.26
CA ILE A 188 -27.34 -0.25 0.75
C ILE A 188 -26.38 -0.71 1.86
N ASP A 189 -26.76 -0.66 3.15
CA ASP A 189 -25.93 -1.10 4.28
C ASP A 189 -24.57 -0.36 4.37
N ILE A 190 -24.57 0.96 4.15
CA ILE A 190 -23.43 1.84 4.46
C ILE A 190 -23.73 2.53 5.79
N THR A 191 -22.88 2.25 6.77
CA THR A 191 -23.05 2.69 8.17
C THR A 191 -22.20 3.91 8.52
N SER A 192 -21.12 4.16 7.78
CA SER A 192 -20.23 5.30 8.03
C SER A 192 -19.40 5.70 6.81
N LEU A 193 -19.17 7.01 6.69
CA LEU A 193 -18.24 7.66 5.77
C LEU A 193 -16.89 7.99 6.45
N SER A 194 -16.64 7.46 7.64
CA SER A 194 -15.35 7.55 8.32
C SER A 194 -15.00 6.26 9.06
N ARG A 195 -13.71 5.99 9.22
CA ARG A 195 -13.18 4.81 9.93
C ARG A 195 -11.96 5.21 10.73
N SER A 196 -11.85 4.70 11.95
CA SER A 196 -10.63 4.74 12.75
C SER A 196 -10.39 3.33 13.27
N SER A 197 -9.24 2.75 12.99
CA SER A 197 -8.93 1.36 13.38
C SER A 197 -7.43 1.16 13.58
N ILE A 198 -7.07 0.15 14.36
CA ILE A 198 -5.69 -0.36 14.46
C ILE A 198 -5.64 -1.64 13.64
N GLN A 199 -4.63 -1.76 12.78
CA GLN A 199 -4.49 -2.86 11.83
C GLN A 199 -3.02 -3.28 11.74
N ALA A 200 -2.78 -4.56 11.47
CA ALA A 200 -1.51 -5.02 10.95
C ALA A 200 -1.48 -4.86 9.42
N SER A 201 -0.29 -4.78 8.82
CA SER A 201 -0.11 -5.08 7.39
C SER A 201 -0.21 -6.59 7.16
N ASP A 202 -0.19 -7.00 5.89
CA ASP A 202 0.23 -8.36 5.57
C ASP A 202 1.65 -8.61 6.11
N LEU A 203 1.94 -9.88 6.40
CA LEU A 203 3.29 -10.36 6.69
C LEU A 203 3.96 -10.75 5.37
N ASP A 204 5.08 -10.09 5.06
CA ASP A 204 5.99 -10.47 3.99
C ASP A 204 7.00 -11.48 4.58
N LEU A 205 7.32 -12.56 3.86
CA LEU A 205 8.40 -13.51 4.19
C LEU A 205 9.12 -13.88 2.89
N TYR A 206 10.45 -13.99 2.91
CA TYR A 206 11.22 -14.33 1.71
C TYR A 206 12.48 -15.15 1.99
N ILE A 207 12.91 -15.84 0.93
CA ILE A 207 14.21 -16.47 0.78
C ILE A 207 14.93 -15.72 -0.34
N ARG A 208 16.15 -15.23 -0.09
CA ARG A 208 17.00 -14.56 -1.08
C ARG A 208 18.25 -15.38 -1.34
N PHE A 209 18.51 -15.63 -2.61
CA PHE A 209 19.77 -16.15 -3.12
C PHE A 209 20.57 -15.03 -3.78
N GLY A 210 21.83 -14.84 -3.42
CA GLY A 210 22.67 -13.83 -4.06
C GLY A 210 24.13 -13.87 -3.64
N SER A 211 24.92 -12.94 -4.16
CA SER A 211 26.36 -12.87 -3.95
C SER A 211 26.79 -11.42 -3.81
N MET A 212 27.71 -11.18 -2.89
CA MET A 212 28.55 -9.98 -2.89
C MET A 212 29.84 -10.34 -3.62
N LEU A 213 30.34 -9.43 -4.46
CA LEU A 213 31.56 -9.59 -5.25
C LEU A 213 32.43 -8.35 -5.01
N ASP A 214 33.60 -8.54 -4.42
CA ASP A 214 34.52 -7.44 -4.09
C ASP A 214 35.49 -7.20 -5.27
N TYR A 215 35.71 -5.92 -5.62
CA TYR A 215 36.63 -5.44 -6.66
C TYR A 215 36.40 -5.94 -8.11
N GLU A 216 35.26 -6.55 -8.40
CA GLU A 216 34.87 -6.95 -9.77
C GLU A 216 34.43 -5.75 -10.62
N TYR A 217 34.62 -5.83 -11.94
CA TYR A 217 34.16 -4.82 -12.93
C TYR A 217 34.54 -3.35 -12.66
N LYS A 218 35.60 -3.09 -11.87
CA LYS A 218 36.02 -1.75 -11.38
C LYS A 218 35.05 -1.08 -10.40
N VAL A 219 34.14 -1.83 -9.78
CA VAL A 219 33.38 -1.37 -8.60
C VAL A 219 33.99 -2.01 -7.35
N ARG A 220 33.94 -1.32 -6.20
CA ARG A 220 34.55 -1.81 -4.95
C ARG A 220 33.81 -3.02 -4.40
N MET A 221 32.49 -3.00 -4.51
CA MET A 221 31.59 -4.09 -4.12
C MET A 221 30.39 -4.11 -5.08
N LEU A 222 29.97 -5.30 -5.48
CA LEU A 222 28.75 -5.54 -6.26
C LEU A 222 27.89 -6.61 -5.54
N ASP A 223 26.75 -6.19 -4.99
CA ASP A 223 25.73 -7.08 -4.43
C ASP A 223 24.67 -7.37 -5.49
N LEU A 224 24.44 -8.66 -5.79
CA LEU A 224 23.41 -9.13 -6.70
C LEU A 224 22.52 -10.18 -6.00
N GLY A 225 21.22 -10.12 -6.25
CA GLY A 225 20.25 -11.00 -5.62
C GLY A 225 19.01 -11.31 -6.42
N CYS A 226 18.42 -12.45 -6.06
CA CYS A 226 17.10 -12.89 -6.45
C CYS A 226 16.37 -13.38 -5.19
N SER A 227 15.19 -12.83 -4.93
CA SER A 227 14.36 -13.14 -3.77
C SER A 227 13.03 -13.76 -4.21
N LEU A 228 12.68 -14.91 -3.66
CA LEU A 228 11.36 -15.51 -3.74
C LEU A 228 10.65 -15.31 -2.41
N GLY A 229 9.48 -14.68 -2.43
CA GLY A 229 8.73 -14.39 -1.21
C GLY A 229 7.25 -14.71 -1.26
N MET A 230 6.64 -14.65 -0.09
CA MET A 230 5.26 -14.97 0.23
C MET A 230 4.64 -13.78 0.99
N LEU A 231 3.36 -13.53 0.72
CA LEU A 231 2.59 -12.47 1.32
C LEU A 231 1.38 -13.09 2.03
N ALA A 232 1.45 -13.14 3.37
CA ALA A 232 0.43 -13.71 4.23
C ALA A 232 -0.57 -12.62 4.67
N PRO A 233 -1.89 -12.79 4.41
CA PRO A 233 -2.87 -11.74 4.61
C PRO A 233 -3.29 -11.60 6.07
N LEU A 234 -2.42 -10.99 6.88
CA LEU A 234 -2.70 -10.61 8.27
C LEU A 234 -3.47 -9.28 8.38
N ALA A 235 -3.46 -8.45 7.32
CA ALA A 235 -4.27 -7.24 7.30
C ALA A 235 -5.78 -7.58 7.34
N PRO A 236 -6.58 -6.92 8.19
CA PRO A 236 -8.03 -7.07 8.19
C PRO A 236 -8.63 -6.80 6.81
N ASN A 237 -9.62 -7.61 6.42
CA ASN A 237 -10.36 -7.37 5.18
C ASN A 237 -11.00 -5.97 5.20
N LYS A 238 -11.10 -5.33 4.03
CA LYS A 238 -11.87 -4.09 3.89
C LYS A 238 -13.34 -4.36 4.28
N PRO A 239 -13.91 -3.66 5.29
CA PRO A 239 -15.34 -3.72 5.60
C PRO A 239 -16.15 -3.24 4.39
N ILE A 240 -17.28 -3.89 4.14
CA ILE A 240 -18.19 -3.54 3.04
C ILE A 240 -19.15 -2.42 3.44
N GLU A 241 -19.42 -2.31 4.73
CA GLU A 241 -20.34 -1.37 5.37
C GLU A 241 -19.78 0.05 5.54
N ASN A 242 -18.52 0.27 5.14
CA ASN A 242 -17.82 1.55 5.30
C ASN A 242 -17.22 2.01 3.96
N ALA A 243 -17.81 3.04 3.36
CA ALA A 243 -17.39 3.52 2.04
C ALA A 243 -15.99 4.18 2.06
N ALA A 244 -15.56 4.69 3.22
CA ALA A 244 -14.25 5.30 3.39
C ALA A 244 -13.12 4.28 3.55
N ALA A 245 -13.42 3.04 3.90
CA ALA A 245 -12.39 2.03 4.14
C ALA A 245 -11.57 1.73 2.88
N LEU A 246 -10.25 1.67 3.02
CA LEU A 246 -9.30 1.28 1.99
C LEU A 246 -8.73 -0.11 2.34
N ALA A 247 -8.17 -0.79 1.34
CA ALA A 247 -7.45 -2.04 1.54
C ALA A 247 -6.03 -1.72 2.03
N LEU A 248 -5.69 -2.13 3.25
CA LEU A 248 -4.39 -1.87 3.89
C LEU A 248 -3.52 -3.13 3.99
N GLY A 249 -3.67 -3.99 2.99
CA GLY A 249 -2.84 -5.14 2.65
C GLY A 249 -3.40 -5.75 1.37
N GLY A 250 -3.20 -7.04 1.15
CA GLY A 250 -3.80 -7.80 0.05
C GLY A 250 -5.30 -8.04 0.20
N ASP A 251 -5.99 -7.43 1.18
CA ASP A 251 -7.43 -7.56 1.43
C ASP A 251 -7.89 -9.04 1.44
N GLY A 252 -7.21 -9.82 2.28
CA GLY A 252 -7.47 -11.24 2.49
C GLY A 252 -6.84 -12.19 1.48
N HIS A 253 -6.16 -11.71 0.42
CA HIS A 253 -5.51 -12.57 -0.57
C HIS A 253 -4.07 -12.94 -0.16
N TRP A 254 -3.76 -14.23 -0.20
CA TRP A 254 -2.37 -14.69 -0.20
C TRP A 254 -1.66 -14.26 -1.49
N GLY A 255 -0.34 -14.11 -1.45
CA GLY A 255 0.46 -13.85 -2.64
C GLY A 255 1.85 -14.44 -2.59
N THR A 256 2.52 -14.36 -3.72
CA THR A 256 3.95 -14.62 -3.87
C THR A 256 4.58 -13.53 -4.73
N TYR A 257 5.90 -13.41 -4.67
CA TYR A 257 6.64 -12.49 -5.52
C TYR A 257 8.02 -13.01 -5.86
N LEU A 258 8.51 -12.59 -7.01
CA LEU A 258 9.90 -12.70 -7.42
C LEU A 258 10.48 -11.29 -7.45
N ALA A 259 11.61 -11.06 -6.80
CA ALA A 259 12.33 -9.80 -6.85
C ALA A 259 13.78 -10.02 -7.26
N PHE A 260 14.32 -9.09 -8.02
CA PHE A 260 15.74 -9.00 -8.37
C PHE A 260 16.27 -7.70 -7.82
N ASP A 261 17.41 -7.74 -7.17
CA ASP A 261 18.05 -6.59 -6.55
C ASP A 261 19.54 -6.54 -6.90
N ALA A 262 20.04 -5.32 -7.11
CA ALA A 262 21.42 -5.04 -7.46
C ALA A 262 21.87 -3.74 -6.78
N GLY A 263 23.04 -3.77 -6.15
CA GLY A 263 23.69 -2.61 -5.54
C GLY A 263 25.18 -2.62 -5.83
N ALA A 264 25.75 -1.46 -6.15
CA ALA A 264 27.16 -1.29 -6.45
C ALA A 264 27.75 -0.13 -5.65
N GLU A 265 28.90 -0.37 -5.03
CA GLU A 265 29.75 0.66 -4.44
C GLU A 265 30.78 1.12 -5.48
N LEU A 266 30.56 2.29 -6.05
CA LEU A 266 31.38 2.84 -7.14
C LEU A 266 32.66 3.49 -6.61
N LYS A 267 32.55 4.13 -5.44
CA LYS A 267 33.63 4.74 -4.68
C LYS A 267 33.28 4.60 -3.19
N GLU A 268 34.24 4.80 -2.30
CA GLU A 268 34.12 4.75 -0.84
C GLU A 268 32.85 5.40 -0.27
N ASP A 269 32.41 6.50 -0.90
CA ASP A 269 31.26 7.32 -0.45
C ASP A 269 30.04 7.21 -1.38
N LEU A 270 30.13 6.51 -2.52
CA LEU A 270 29.13 6.56 -3.59
C LEU A 270 28.57 5.18 -3.92
N ARG A 271 27.29 4.98 -3.60
CA ARG A 271 26.58 3.72 -3.83
C ARG A 271 25.35 3.96 -4.71
N VAL A 272 25.09 3.03 -5.62
CA VAL A 272 23.93 3.05 -6.52
C VAL A 272 23.29 1.68 -6.57
N GLY A 273 21.99 1.63 -6.86
CA GLY A 273 21.35 0.36 -7.11
C GLY A 273 19.87 0.46 -7.45
N GLY A 274 19.23 -0.69 -7.41
CA GLY A 274 17.81 -0.80 -7.63
C GLY A 274 17.26 -2.19 -7.37
N MET A 275 15.93 -2.28 -7.41
CA MET A 275 15.17 -3.51 -7.25
C MET A 275 14.02 -3.52 -8.26
N VAL A 276 13.78 -4.68 -8.88
CA VAL A 276 12.56 -4.96 -9.66
C VAL A 276 11.83 -6.12 -8.99
N ARG A 277 10.55 -5.94 -8.66
CA ARG A 277 9.71 -6.94 -8.01
C ARG A 277 8.43 -7.18 -8.80
N LEU A 278 8.11 -8.44 -9.02
CA LEU A 278 6.87 -8.93 -9.64
C LEU A 278 6.07 -9.68 -8.56
N SER A 279 4.97 -9.11 -8.08
CA SER A 279 4.06 -9.75 -7.12
C SER A 279 2.74 -10.16 -7.75
N LYS A 280 2.27 -11.35 -7.37
CA LYS A 280 0.96 -11.88 -7.78
C LYS A 280 0.21 -12.37 -6.56
N ARG A 281 -1.01 -11.85 -6.39
CA ARG A 281 -1.98 -12.35 -5.41
C ARG A 281 -2.83 -13.46 -6.03
N PHE A 282 -3.16 -14.47 -5.23
CA PHE A 282 -4.01 -15.58 -5.63
C PHE A 282 -5.48 -15.18 -5.54
N ALA A 283 -6.31 -15.77 -6.40
CA ALA A 283 -7.73 -15.45 -6.46
C ALA A 283 -8.47 -15.91 -5.19
N LYS A 284 -9.45 -15.14 -4.72
CA LYS A 284 -10.27 -15.49 -3.56
C LYS A 284 -11.73 -15.08 -3.77
N ALA A 285 -12.66 -15.98 -3.43
CA ALA A 285 -14.07 -15.66 -3.31
C ALA A 285 -14.34 -15.00 -1.95
N LYS A 286 -15.08 -13.88 -1.95
CA LYS A 286 -15.40 -13.10 -0.75
C LYS A 286 -16.62 -12.22 -1.00
N ARG A 287 -17.42 -11.98 0.04
CA ARG A 287 -18.52 -11.01 0.00
C ARG A 287 -17.97 -9.61 -0.30
N ARG A 288 -18.54 -8.93 -1.30
CA ARG A 288 -18.12 -7.63 -1.81
C ARG A 288 -19.31 -6.79 -2.25
N ARG A 289 -19.10 -5.48 -2.35
CA ARG A 289 -19.92 -4.60 -3.18
C ARG A 289 -19.51 -4.78 -4.64
N MET A 290 -20.50 -4.85 -5.51
CA MET A 290 -20.39 -4.80 -6.96
C MET A 290 -21.32 -3.70 -7.46
N ILE A 291 -20.86 -2.97 -8.47
CA ILE A 291 -21.61 -1.88 -9.09
C ILE A 291 -22.63 -2.44 -10.07
N LEU A 292 -23.82 -1.81 -10.15
CA LEU A 292 -24.82 -2.14 -11.16
C LEU A 292 -24.81 -1.16 -12.34
N LYS A 293 -24.66 0.15 -12.07
CA LYS A 293 -24.68 1.22 -13.07
C LYS A 293 -23.50 2.18 -12.85
N GLU A 294 -23.78 3.49 -12.87
CA GLU A 294 -22.72 4.50 -12.82
C GLU A 294 -22.13 4.79 -11.42
N GLU A 295 -22.57 4.06 -10.41
CA GLU A 295 -22.08 4.12 -9.02
C GLU A 295 -20.56 4.06 -8.88
N PRO A 296 -19.99 4.73 -7.86
CA PRO A 296 -18.65 4.41 -7.38
C PRO A 296 -18.54 2.99 -6.83
N ILE A 297 -17.36 2.38 -6.95
CA ILE A 297 -17.09 1.01 -6.47
C ILE A 297 -17.41 0.82 -4.98
N ASN A 298 -17.06 1.79 -4.15
CA ASN A 298 -17.32 1.75 -2.70
C ASN A 298 -18.79 1.97 -2.32
N PHE A 299 -19.64 2.37 -3.27
CA PHE A 299 -21.08 2.57 -3.08
C PHE A 299 -21.95 1.58 -3.88
N GLY A 300 -21.35 0.55 -4.51
CA GLY A 300 -22.09 -0.42 -5.31
C GLY A 300 -23.27 -1.06 -4.58
N THR A 301 -24.46 -1.05 -5.22
CA THR A 301 -25.71 -1.57 -4.63
C THR A 301 -25.75 -3.07 -4.46
N ILE A 302 -25.03 -3.83 -5.30
CA ILE A 302 -25.08 -5.29 -5.24
C ILE A 302 -24.10 -5.76 -4.16
N ILE A 303 -24.60 -6.37 -3.10
CA ILE A 303 -23.78 -7.05 -2.10
C ILE A 303 -23.88 -8.56 -2.32
N GLY A 304 -22.76 -9.24 -2.49
CA GLY A 304 -22.74 -10.70 -2.63
C GLY A 304 -21.33 -11.25 -2.81
N ASP A 305 -21.22 -12.57 -2.95
CA ASP A 305 -19.94 -13.22 -3.17
C ASP A 305 -19.39 -12.92 -4.56
N ALA A 306 -18.15 -12.44 -4.60
CA ALA A 306 -17.39 -12.22 -5.82
C ALA A 306 -16.03 -12.91 -5.71
N SER A 307 -15.61 -13.58 -6.77
CA SER A 307 -14.22 -14.03 -6.91
C SER A 307 -13.40 -12.91 -7.53
N VAL A 308 -12.40 -12.45 -6.79
CA VAL A 308 -11.42 -11.45 -7.27
C VAL A 308 -10.10 -12.17 -7.47
N SER A 309 -9.52 -12.02 -8.65
CA SER A 309 -8.16 -12.43 -9.00
C SER A 309 -7.35 -11.17 -9.24
N PRO A 310 -6.55 -10.69 -8.27
CA PRO A 310 -5.93 -9.38 -8.40
C PRO A 310 -4.95 -9.30 -9.56
N GLY A 311 -4.61 -8.08 -9.99
CA GLY A 311 -3.60 -7.83 -11.02
C GLY A 311 -2.23 -8.48 -10.77
N LEU A 312 -1.37 -8.47 -11.79
CA LEU A 312 0.08 -8.53 -11.56
C LEU A 312 0.51 -7.14 -11.08
N THR A 313 1.22 -7.06 -9.96
CA THR A 313 1.88 -5.82 -9.53
C THR A 313 3.35 -5.89 -9.94
N THR A 314 3.88 -4.77 -10.42
CA THR A 314 5.30 -4.58 -10.70
C THR A 314 5.77 -3.36 -9.93
N ALA A 315 6.80 -3.53 -9.11
CA ALA A 315 7.48 -2.43 -8.43
C ALA A 315 8.91 -2.31 -8.95
N VAL A 316 9.33 -1.08 -9.24
CA VAL A 316 10.71 -0.73 -9.61
C VAL A 316 11.17 0.33 -8.62
N GLN A 317 12.31 0.09 -8.00
CA GLN A 317 12.98 1.03 -7.11
C GLN A 317 14.38 1.29 -7.66
N LEU A 318 14.80 2.55 -7.69
CA LEU A 318 16.15 2.99 -8.04
C LEU A 318 16.65 3.88 -6.91
N TRP A 319 17.92 3.76 -6.53
CA TRP A 319 18.48 4.50 -5.41
C TRP A 319 19.93 4.93 -5.64
N LEU A 320 20.29 6.05 -5.02
CA LEU A 320 21.60 6.68 -5.03
C LEU A 320 21.90 7.15 -3.61
N ALA A 321 22.97 6.64 -3.01
CA ALA A 321 23.41 7.00 -1.67
C ALA A 321 24.80 7.65 -1.69
N PHE A 322 24.91 8.74 -0.95
CA PHE A 322 26.15 9.41 -0.58
C PHE A 322 26.40 9.11 0.89
N ASP A 323 27.27 8.14 1.13
CA ASP A 323 27.64 7.68 2.46
C ASP A 323 28.80 8.55 2.99
N ALA A 324 29.21 8.34 4.24
CA ALA A 324 30.49 8.82 4.80
C ALA A 324 30.77 10.34 4.80
N MET A 325 29.86 11.21 4.36
CA MET A 325 30.08 12.66 4.23
C MET A 325 30.63 13.34 5.50
N ARG A 326 30.28 12.81 6.68
CA ARG A 326 30.99 13.02 7.95
C ARG A 326 30.83 11.79 8.85
N ASN A 327 31.84 10.93 8.90
CA ASN A 327 32.04 9.93 9.96
C ASN A 327 30.77 9.08 10.26
N GLY A 328 30.12 8.57 9.21
CA GLY A 328 28.88 7.81 9.30
C GLY A 328 27.59 8.55 8.93
N PHE A 329 27.60 9.88 8.81
CA PHE A 329 26.50 10.63 8.21
C PHE A 329 26.41 10.39 6.70
N GLY A 330 25.20 10.14 6.19
CA GLY A 330 24.93 9.98 4.76
C GLY A 330 23.52 10.44 4.35
N ILE A 331 23.34 10.61 3.03
CA ILE A 331 22.05 10.98 2.40
C ILE A 331 21.80 10.04 1.22
N GLU A 332 20.55 9.62 1.08
CA GLU A 332 20.08 8.74 0.03
C GLU A 332 18.85 9.33 -0.67
N GLY A 333 18.85 9.24 -2.00
CA GLY A 333 17.70 9.55 -2.85
C GLY A 333 17.18 8.29 -3.51
N ILE A 334 15.89 8.00 -3.33
CA ILE A 334 15.22 6.82 -3.87
C ILE A 334 14.07 7.27 -4.78
N TYR A 335 13.90 6.60 -5.92
CA TYR A 335 12.70 6.70 -6.75
C TYR A 335 12.00 5.34 -6.78
N THR A 336 10.70 5.33 -6.47
CA THR A 336 9.87 4.12 -6.46
C THR A 336 8.68 4.30 -7.40
N TYR A 337 8.56 3.40 -8.38
CA TYR A 337 7.42 3.27 -9.29
C TYR A 337 6.70 1.95 -9.03
N VAL A 338 5.38 1.97 -8.89
CA VAL A 338 4.55 0.76 -8.73
C VAL A 338 3.40 0.80 -9.71
N ASN A 339 3.20 -0.28 -10.45
CA ASN A 339 2.13 -0.48 -11.41
C ASN A 339 1.34 -1.75 -11.08
N HIS A 340 0.03 -1.66 -11.00
CA HIS A 340 -0.86 -2.79 -10.75
C HIS A 340 -1.83 -2.97 -11.92
N GLY A 341 -1.74 -4.12 -12.59
CA GLY A 341 -2.63 -4.46 -13.68
C GLY A 341 -4.08 -4.69 -13.24
N LYS A 342 -4.99 -4.76 -14.21
CA LYS A 342 -6.43 -4.95 -13.99
C LYS A 342 -6.75 -6.28 -13.30
N ASP A 343 -7.40 -6.23 -12.13
CA ASP A 343 -8.07 -7.38 -11.50
C ASP A 343 -9.05 -8.06 -12.47
N SER A 344 -9.20 -9.38 -12.32
CA SER A 344 -10.32 -10.10 -12.92
C SER A 344 -11.38 -10.42 -11.87
N TRP A 345 -12.63 -10.09 -12.18
CA TRP A 345 -13.80 -10.25 -11.31
C TRP A 345 -14.74 -11.30 -11.88
N THR A 346 -15.33 -12.12 -11.01
CA THR A 346 -16.40 -13.06 -11.36
C THR A 346 -17.46 -13.03 -10.28
N ASP A 347 -18.71 -12.79 -10.67
CA ASP A 347 -19.86 -12.92 -9.76
C ASP A 347 -20.00 -14.39 -9.31
N LYS A 348 -20.16 -14.61 -8.01
CA LYS A 348 -20.31 -15.92 -7.37
C LYS A 348 -21.59 -16.02 -6.53
N ARG A 349 -22.51 -15.05 -6.63
CA ARG A 349 -23.82 -15.13 -5.99
C ARG A 349 -24.59 -16.35 -6.47
N ALA A 350 -25.14 -17.12 -5.55
CA ALA A 350 -25.99 -18.28 -5.86
C ALA A 350 -27.32 -17.87 -6.54
N THR A 351 -27.84 -16.69 -6.19
CA THR A 351 -29.02 -16.08 -6.79
C THR A 351 -28.69 -14.64 -7.21
N THR A 352 -28.92 -14.32 -8.49
CA THR A 352 -28.64 -12.98 -9.05
C THR A 352 -29.86 -12.07 -9.09
N GLY A 353 -31.06 -12.63 -8.95
CA GLY A 353 -32.34 -11.90 -9.12
C GLY A 353 -32.57 -11.38 -10.55
N GLY A 354 -31.86 -11.92 -11.55
CA GLY A 354 -31.83 -11.36 -12.91
C GLY A 354 -30.95 -10.13 -13.07
N VAL A 355 -30.34 -9.64 -11.99
CA VAL A 355 -29.51 -8.42 -11.98
C VAL A 355 -28.04 -8.78 -12.14
N THR A 356 -27.39 -8.24 -13.17
CA THR A 356 -25.97 -8.50 -13.48
C THR A 356 -25.10 -7.29 -13.14
N PRO A 357 -24.01 -7.44 -12.34
CA PRO A 357 -23.09 -6.35 -12.03
C PRO A 357 -22.21 -5.96 -13.24
N ASP A 358 -21.83 -4.68 -13.33
CA ASP A 358 -20.84 -4.22 -14.31
C ASP A 358 -19.40 -4.55 -13.86
N LEU A 359 -19.05 -5.82 -14.01
CA LEU A 359 -17.70 -6.32 -13.74
C LEU A 359 -16.64 -5.74 -14.69
N ALA A 360 -17.05 -5.23 -15.87
CA ALA A 360 -16.12 -4.63 -16.83
C ALA A 360 -15.65 -3.25 -16.36
N LYS A 361 -16.55 -2.42 -15.81
CA LYS A 361 -16.18 -1.19 -15.12
C LYS A 361 -15.38 -1.49 -13.85
N MET A 362 -15.73 -2.47 -13.01
CA MET A 362 -14.88 -2.86 -11.87
C MET A 362 -13.45 -3.21 -12.29
N LYS A 363 -13.31 -4.05 -13.33
CA LYS A 363 -12.02 -4.40 -13.94
C LYS A 363 -11.27 -3.21 -14.56
N ARG A 364 -11.97 -2.18 -15.04
CA ARG A 364 -11.36 -0.95 -15.56
C ARG A 364 -10.80 -0.06 -14.44
N TRP A 365 -11.40 -0.10 -13.26
CA TRP A 365 -11.07 0.76 -12.12
C TRP A 365 -10.07 0.15 -11.12
N SER A 366 -9.82 -1.16 -11.17
CA SER A 366 -8.79 -1.82 -10.35
C SER A 366 -7.35 -1.55 -10.77
N ASP A 367 -7.12 -1.03 -11.98
CA ASP A 367 -5.81 -0.61 -12.50
C ASP A 367 -5.36 0.74 -11.89
N TRP A 368 -4.14 0.75 -11.34
CA TRP A 368 -3.52 1.91 -10.72
C TRP A 368 -1.99 1.92 -10.84
N ARG A 369 -1.41 3.12 -10.76
CA ARG A 369 0.03 3.41 -10.82
C ARG A 369 0.39 4.47 -9.78
N SER A 370 1.44 4.22 -8.99
CA SER A 370 1.92 5.07 -7.90
C SER A 370 3.41 5.39 -8.07
N GLU A 371 3.79 6.62 -7.74
CA GLU A 371 5.16 7.13 -7.90
C GLU A 371 5.57 8.01 -6.73
N HIS A 372 6.73 7.71 -6.16
CA HIS A 372 7.28 8.46 -5.04
C HIS A 372 8.78 8.67 -5.20
N ALA A 373 9.23 9.87 -4.86
CA ALA A 373 10.63 10.16 -4.57
C ALA A 373 10.80 10.21 -3.05
N THR A 374 11.80 9.51 -2.52
CA THR A 374 12.16 9.53 -1.10
C THR A 374 13.50 10.21 -0.93
N VAL A 375 13.58 11.12 0.04
CA VAL A 375 14.86 11.63 0.55
C VAL A 375 15.06 11.05 1.94
N LEU A 376 16.20 10.41 2.18
CA LEU A 376 16.56 9.77 3.44
C LEU A 376 17.90 10.34 3.91
N ALA A 377 17.96 10.80 5.16
CA ALA A 377 19.20 11.16 5.83
C ALA A 377 19.45 10.17 6.97
N PHE A 378 20.70 9.75 7.16
CA PHE A 378 21.04 8.73 8.16
C PHE A 378 22.39 8.98 8.83
N TYR A 379 22.58 8.32 9.97
CA TYR A 379 23.85 8.23 10.67
C TYR A 379 24.11 6.77 11.06
N ASP A 380 25.21 6.20 10.58
CA ASP A 380 25.67 4.84 10.87
C ASP A 380 26.79 4.90 11.93
N PHE A 381 26.46 4.54 13.18
CA PHE A 381 27.42 4.53 14.28
C PHE A 381 28.48 3.43 14.12
N GLY A 382 28.26 2.45 13.25
CA GLY A 382 29.25 1.42 12.91
C GLY A 382 30.30 1.88 11.89
N TYR A 383 30.18 3.06 11.29
CA TYR A 383 31.03 3.45 10.16
C TYR A 383 32.53 3.53 10.48
N GLU A 384 32.91 4.07 11.65
CA GLU A 384 34.33 4.18 12.07
C GLU A 384 34.79 3.07 13.03
N SER A 385 33.93 2.08 13.32
CA SER A 385 34.25 1.03 14.28
C SER A 385 35.05 -0.10 13.65
N GLU A 386 36.12 -0.54 14.33
CA GLU A 386 36.84 -1.78 14.00
C GLU A 386 35.93 -3.02 14.16
N GLU A 387 34.98 -2.94 15.10
CA GLU A 387 33.91 -3.92 15.31
C GLU A 387 32.55 -3.26 14.96
N PRO A 388 32.14 -3.21 13.69
CA PRO A 388 30.95 -2.48 13.26
C PRO A 388 29.63 -3.28 13.44
N SER A 389 29.73 -4.52 13.89
CA SER A 389 28.60 -5.44 14.07
C SER A 389 27.75 -5.05 15.29
N GLY A 390 26.43 -5.00 15.11
CA GLY A 390 25.46 -4.65 16.16
C GLY A 390 25.39 -3.16 16.53
N LEU A 391 26.25 -2.31 15.98
CA LEU A 391 26.16 -0.87 16.18
C LEU A 391 24.97 -0.26 15.40
N PRO A 392 24.30 0.76 15.98
CA PRO A 392 23.07 1.26 15.39
C PRO A 392 23.29 2.12 14.14
N ARG A 393 22.30 2.13 13.25
CA ARG A 393 22.08 3.12 12.20
C ARG A 393 20.73 3.76 12.44
N VAL A 394 20.69 5.09 12.52
CA VAL A 394 19.46 5.87 12.66
C VAL A 394 19.18 6.62 11.36
N SER A 395 17.91 6.74 10.97
CA SER A 395 17.52 7.46 9.75
C SER A 395 16.22 8.23 9.91
N LEU A 396 16.10 9.29 9.11
CA LEU A 396 14.87 10.03 8.87
C LEU A 396 14.63 10.04 7.35
N SER A 397 13.46 9.60 6.91
CA SER A 397 13.08 9.65 5.50
C SER A 397 11.75 10.36 5.26
N TRP A 398 11.60 10.91 4.06
CA TRP A 398 10.38 11.56 3.59
C TRP A 398 10.02 11.08 2.19
N ASP A 399 8.94 10.29 2.09
CA ASP A 399 8.33 9.86 0.83
C ASP A 399 7.42 10.98 0.29
N ILE A 400 7.69 11.41 -0.94
CA ILE A 400 7.01 12.52 -1.63
C ILE A 400 6.33 11.96 -2.90
N PRO A 401 5.01 12.13 -3.08
CA PRO A 401 4.32 11.67 -4.30
C PRO A 401 4.70 12.54 -5.50
N VAL A 402 5.24 11.93 -6.55
CA VAL A 402 5.71 12.59 -7.79
C VAL A 402 4.88 12.18 -9.00
N ASN A 403 5.19 12.74 -10.17
CA ASN A 403 4.50 12.46 -11.44
C ASN A 403 5.52 12.59 -12.58
N LEU A 404 6.28 11.52 -12.82
CA LEU A 404 7.29 11.39 -13.87
C LEU A 404 6.84 10.36 -14.93
N MET A 405 6.20 9.26 -14.52
CA MET A 405 5.77 8.14 -15.38
C MET A 405 4.23 8.04 -15.49
N SER A 406 3.53 9.16 -15.25
CA SER A 406 2.07 9.29 -15.28
C SER A 406 1.35 8.35 -14.29
N PRO A 407 1.43 8.59 -12.97
CA PRO A 407 0.69 7.83 -11.98
C PRO A 407 -0.82 8.07 -12.15
N MET A 408 -1.61 7.10 -11.72
CA MET A 408 -3.04 7.02 -12.02
C MET A 408 -3.75 6.24 -10.91
N ARG A 409 -4.83 6.80 -10.34
CA ARG A 409 -5.61 6.17 -9.26
C ARG A 409 -4.75 5.71 -8.07
N ALA A 410 -3.75 6.52 -7.72
CA ALA A 410 -2.98 6.36 -6.50
C ALA A 410 -3.09 7.62 -5.63
N THR A 411 -3.02 7.43 -4.33
CA THR A 411 -3.08 8.52 -3.34
C THR A 411 -1.79 9.34 -3.37
N ARG A 412 -1.93 10.66 -3.42
CA ARG A 412 -0.85 11.62 -3.16
C ARG A 412 -0.64 11.74 -1.66
N ALA A 413 -0.13 10.66 -1.08
CA ALA A 413 0.21 10.57 0.34
C ALA A 413 1.69 10.86 0.53
N HIS A 414 1.99 11.77 1.45
CA HIS A 414 3.33 11.91 2.01
C HIS A 414 3.49 10.95 3.18
N ARG A 415 4.70 10.44 3.37
CA ARG A 415 5.06 9.67 4.57
C ARG A 415 6.39 10.17 5.13
N VAL A 416 6.45 10.32 6.44
CA VAL A 416 7.69 10.60 7.17
C VAL A 416 7.96 9.40 8.06
N GLU A 417 9.17 8.88 8.02
CA GLU A 417 9.60 7.68 8.76
C GLU A 417 10.89 8.01 9.53
N PHE A 418 10.92 7.67 10.82
CA PHE A 418 12.13 7.61 11.62
C PHE A 418 12.45 6.13 11.89
N SER A 419 13.65 5.69 11.53
CA SER A 419 14.06 4.29 11.61
C SER A 419 15.30 4.14 12.50
N VAL A 420 15.37 3.03 13.22
CA VAL A 420 16.53 2.62 14.01
C VAL A 420 16.79 1.15 13.70
N GLY A 421 18.01 0.83 13.28
CA GLY A 421 18.44 -0.55 13.16
C GLY A 421 19.89 -0.77 13.55
N ALA A 422 20.35 -2.00 13.43
CA ALA A 422 21.73 -2.44 13.58
C ALA A 422 22.01 -3.52 12.52
N SER A 423 23.27 -3.75 12.18
CA SER A 423 23.67 -4.71 11.13
C SER A 423 24.80 -5.60 11.62
N PHE A 424 24.82 -6.86 11.20
CA PHE A 424 25.65 -7.94 11.78
C PHE A 424 26.30 -8.82 10.72
#